data_AF-A0A520X1B4-F1
#
_entry.id   AF-A0A520X1B4-F1
#
_cell.length_a   1.000
_cell.length_b   1.000
_cell.length_c   1.000
_cell.angle_alpha   90.00
_cell.angle_beta   90.00
_cell.angle_gamma   90.00
#
_symmetry.space_group_name_H-M   'P 1'
#
loop_
_entity.id
_entity.type
_entity.pdbx_description
1 polymer ?
#
loop_
_entity_poly.entity_id
_entity_poly.type
_entity_poly.pdbx_seq_one_letter_code
_entity_poly.pdbx_strand_id
1 'polypeptide(L)'
;MASADITPAQPKGATGVLLLADGTAIWGKGFGTIGSSVGEVCFNTAMTGYQEVMTDPSYDSQIVTFTFPHIGNVGANDEDVESRGLGAVGCVVREE
;
A
#
# COMPACT_ATOMS: atom_id res chain seq x y z
N MET A 1 -18.63 13.75 -3.19
CA MET A 1 -17.73 13.89 -4.36
C MET A 1 -16.66 14.87 -3.95
N ALA A 2 -15.39 14.47 -3.91
CA ALA A 2 -14.29 15.37 -3.61
C ALA A 2 -14.30 16.53 -4.62
N SER A 3 -14.15 17.77 -4.12
CA SER A 3 -14.06 18.95 -5.00
C SER A 3 -12.82 18.82 -5.88
N ALA A 4 -12.96 19.06 -7.19
CA ALA A 4 -11.89 18.94 -8.17
C ALA A 4 -10.73 19.94 -7.97
N ASP A 5 -10.85 20.87 -7.02
CA ASP A 5 -10.00 22.05 -6.89
C ASP A 5 -8.69 21.86 -6.11
N ILE A 6 -8.39 20.67 -5.54
CA ILE A 6 -7.23 20.51 -4.62
C ILE A 6 -6.33 19.30 -4.93
N THR A 7 -6.57 18.55 -6.01
CA THR A 7 -5.67 17.44 -6.36
C THR A 7 -4.41 17.99 -7.05
N PRO A 8 -3.20 17.88 -6.46
CA PRO A 8 -1.99 18.29 -7.15
C PRO A 8 -1.85 17.52 -8.46
N ALA A 9 -1.47 18.22 -9.54
CA ALA A 9 -1.22 17.59 -10.83
C ALA A 9 -0.17 16.48 -10.72
N GLN A 10 -0.32 15.42 -11.52
CA GLN A 10 0.62 14.29 -11.53
C GLN A 10 2.07 14.77 -11.76
N PRO A 11 2.98 14.57 -10.79
CA PRO A 11 4.39 14.90 -10.97
C PRO A 11 5.03 14.07 -12.07
N LYS A 12 6.04 14.65 -12.74
CA LYS A 12 6.80 13.93 -13.77
C LYS A 12 7.46 12.67 -13.17
N GLY A 13 7.15 11.51 -13.75
CA GLY A 13 7.72 10.22 -13.32
C GLY A 13 6.94 9.49 -12.24
N ALA A 14 5.82 10.04 -11.75
CA ALA A 14 4.87 9.29 -10.93
C ALA A 14 4.11 8.29 -11.80
N THR A 15 3.95 7.06 -11.31
CA THR A 15 3.22 5.96 -11.99
C THR A 15 2.07 5.41 -11.16
N GLY A 16 1.89 5.89 -9.93
CA GLY A 16 0.79 5.52 -9.05
C GLY A 16 0.35 6.68 -8.16
N VAL A 17 -0.84 6.56 -7.58
CA VAL A 17 -1.42 7.56 -6.67
C VAL A 17 -2.22 6.86 -5.57
N LEU A 18 -2.06 7.30 -4.33
CA LEU A 18 -2.98 7.03 -3.23
C LEU A 18 -3.94 8.20 -3.14
N LEU A 19 -5.23 7.94 -3.35
CA LEU A 19 -6.29 8.94 -3.26
C LEU A 19 -7.16 8.66 -2.04
N LEU A 20 -7.23 9.62 -1.12
CA LEU A 20 -8.03 9.53 0.09
C LEU A 20 -9.43 10.10 -0.12
N ALA A 21 -10.38 9.70 0.73
CA ALA A 21 -11.79 10.08 0.62
C ALA A 21 -12.03 11.60 0.74
N ASP A 22 -11.11 12.33 1.39
CA ASP A 22 -11.14 13.78 1.54
C ASP A 22 -10.62 14.53 0.29
N GLY A 23 -10.15 13.80 -0.73
CA GLY A 23 -9.58 14.35 -1.96
C GLY A 23 -8.06 14.51 -1.94
N THR A 24 -7.39 14.18 -0.83
CA THR A 24 -5.92 14.17 -0.74
C THR A 24 -5.34 13.16 -1.71
N ALA A 25 -4.46 13.61 -2.60
CA ALA A 25 -3.74 12.74 -3.53
C ALA A 25 -2.24 12.74 -3.24
N ILE A 26 -1.71 11.55 -2.99
CA ILE A 26 -0.31 11.30 -2.70
C ILE A 26 0.28 10.53 -3.87
N TRP A 27 1.12 11.19 -4.66
CA TRP A 27 1.73 10.63 -5.85
C TRP A 27 2.99 9.81 -5.51
N GLY A 28 3.16 8.69 -6.20
CA GLY A 28 4.31 7.80 -6.02
C GLY A 28 4.64 6.98 -7.28
N LYS A 29 5.43 5.93 -7.08
CA LYS A 29 5.75 4.95 -8.13
C LYS A 29 5.15 3.61 -7.76
N GLY A 30 4.43 3.00 -8.69
CA GLY A 30 3.96 1.62 -8.54
C GLY A 30 5.13 0.64 -8.64
N PHE A 31 5.19 -0.31 -7.71
CA PHE A 31 6.16 -1.41 -7.68
C PHE A 31 5.51 -2.80 -7.62
N GLY A 32 4.18 -2.86 -7.55
CA GLY A 32 3.38 -4.08 -7.57
C GLY A 32 2.56 -4.23 -8.85
N THR A 33 1.43 -4.94 -8.75
CA THR A 33 0.50 -5.17 -9.85
C THR A 33 -0.07 -3.85 -10.40
N ILE A 34 -0.19 -3.76 -11.73
CA ILE A 34 -0.84 -2.65 -12.40
C ILE A 34 -2.36 -2.80 -12.25
N GLY A 35 -3.02 -1.75 -11.76
CA GLY A 35 -4.47 -1.73 -11.60
C GLY A 35 -4.89 -0.70 -10.55
N SER A 36 -6.06 -0.91 -9.98
CA SER A 36 -6.61 -0.10 -8.89
C SER A 36 -7.31 -0.98 -7.88
N SER A 37 -7.11 -0.70 -6.59
CA SER A 37 -7.85 -1.31 -5.48
C SER A 37 -8.49 -0.20 -4.65
N VAL A 38 -9.59 -0.53 -3.98
CA VAL A 38 -10.24 0.35 -3.00
C VAL A 38 -10.24 -0.39 -1.67
N GLY A 39 -9.87 0.29 -0.59
CA GLY A 39 -9.83 -0.28 0.74
C GLY A 39 -9.69 0.79 1.81
N GLU A 40 -9.86 0.38 3.06
CA GLU A 40 -9.54 1.22 4.22
C GLU A 40 -8.02 1.39 4.32
N VAL A 41 -7.54 2.62 4.44
CA VAL A 41 -6.11 2.87 4.66
C VAL A 41 -5.81 2.75 6.15
N CYS A 42 -4.92 1.82 6.49
CA CYS A 42 -4.41 1.64 7.85
C CYS A 42 -2.88 1.80 7.89
N PHE A 43 -2.30 1.80 9.09
CA PHE A 43 -0.84 1.79 9.25
C PHE A 43 -0.40 0.66 10.17
N ASN A 44 0.78 0.09 9.89
CA ASN A 44 1.41 -0.93 10.71
C ASN A 44 2.84 -0.50 11.09
N THR A 45 3.18 -0.67 12.36
CA THR A 45 4.46 -0.24 12.96
C THR A 45 5.53 -1.32 13.00
N ALA A 46 5.25 -2.51 12.46
CA ALA A 46 6.21 -3.59 12.34
C ALA A 46 7.39 -3.18 11.45
N MET A 47 8.60 -3.48 11.91
CA MET A 47 9.84 -3.22 11.16
C MET A 47 10.28 -4.43 10.32
N THR A 48 9.68 -5.59 10.57
CA THR A 48 9.95 -6.88 9.95
C THR A 48 8.64 -7.63 9.78
N GLY A 49 8.64 -8.71 9.01
CA GLY A 49 7.46 -9.57 8.84
C GLY A 49 6.41 -8.96 7.92
N TYR A 50 6.85 -8.20 6.90
CA TYR A 50 5.91 -7.54 5.99
C TYR A 50 5.10 -8.54 5.16
N GLN A 51 5.64 -9.74 4.92
CA GLN A 51 4.93 -10.74 4.12
C GLN A 51 3.78 -11.34 4.92
N GLU A 52 4.02 -11.68 6.18
CA GLU A 52 2.99 -12.15 7.11
C GLU A 52 1.89 -11.09 7.24
N VAL A 53 2.26 -9.82 7.40
CA VAL A 53 1.29 -8.69 7.43
C VAL A 53 0.47 -8.61 6.13
N MET A 54 1.11 -8.72 4.97
CA MET A 54 0.41 -8.63 3.68
C MET A 54 -0.52 -9.82 3.42
N THR A 55 -0.23 -10.98 4.01
CA THR A 55 -0.99 -12.22 3.83
C THR A 55 -1.90 -12.55 5.03
N ASP A 56 -1.95 -11.70 6.06
CA ASP A 56 -2.85 -11.88 7.20
C ASP A 56 -4.30 -11.52 6.78
N PRO A 57 -5.27 -12.46 6.93
CA PRO A 57 -6.69 -12.22 6.62
C PRO A 57 -7.31 -11.02 7.34
N SER A 58 -6.73 -10.57 8.44
CA SER A 58 -7.19 -9.41 9.21
C SER A 58 -7.07 -8.09 8.43
N TYR A 59 -6.24 -8.05 7.39
CA TYR A 59 -6.10 -6.92 6.48
C TYR A 59 -6.96 -7.02 5.22
N ASP A 60 -7.90 -7.97 5.15
CA ASP A 60 -8.81 -8.05 4.01
C ASP A 60 -9.50 -6.71 3.75
N SER A 61 -9.55 -6.32 2.47
CA SER A 61 -10.09 -5.02 2.03
C SER A 61 -9.38 -3.78 2.61
N GLN A 62 -8.15 -3.92 3.14
CA GLN A 62 -7.34 -2.81 3.63
C GLN A 62 -6.10 -2.55 2.76
N ILE A 63 -5.68 -1.30 2.73
CA ILE A 63 -4.42 -0.84 2.14
C ILE A 63 -3.46 -0.56 3.30
N VAL A 64 -2.41 -1.36 3.44
CA VAL A 64 -1.47 -1.26 4.56
C VAL A 64 -0.38 -0.24 4.26
N THR A 65 -0.23 0.75 5.14
CA THR A 65 0.90 1.68 5.13
C THR A 65 1.94 1.26 6.15
N PHE A 66 3.12 0.82 5.70
CA PHE A 66 4.21 0.48 6.61
C PHE A 66 4.94 1.74 7.08
N THR A 67 5.20 1.86 8.38
CA THR A 67 5.95 3.00 8.93
C THR A 67 7.46 2.82 8.82
N PHE A 68 7.95 1.58 8.70
CA PHE A 68 9.36 1.32 8.44
C PHE A 68 9.68 1.55 6.95
N PRO A 69 10.73 2.32 6.60
CA PRO A 69 10.96 2.71 5.22
C PRO A 69 11.36 1.54 4.31
N HIS A 70 12.30 0.70 4.75
CA HIS A 70 12.87 -0.34 3.90
C HIS A 70 12.06 -1.63 3.96
N ILE A 71 10.99 -1.70 3.16
CA ILE A 71 10.17 -2.92 2.97
C ILE A 71 10.71 -3.71 1.77
N GLY A 72 10.80 -5.03 1.90
CA GLY A 72 11.30 -5.92 0.85
C GLY A 72 12.74 -6.43 1.03
N ASN A 73 13.43 -6.04 2.11
CA ASN A 73 14.85 -6.37 2.34
C ASN A 73 15.17 -7.87 2.34
N VAL A 74 14.21 -8.73 2.69
CA VAL A 74 14.40 -10.19 2.80
C VAL A 74 13.68 -10.98 1.69
N GLY A 75 13.14 -10.30 0.67
CA GLY A 75 12.41 -10.94 -0.43
C GLY A 75 11.05 -11.51 -0.01
N ALA A 76 10.66 -12.65 -0.58
CA ALA A 76 9.44 -13.37 -0.20
C ALA A 76 9.68 -14.88 -0.29
N ASN A 77 9.02 -15.67 0.54
CA ASN A 77 9.13 -17.13 0.61
C ASN A 77 7.77 -17.79 0.92
N ASP A 78 7.65 -19.11 0.88
CA ASP A 78 6.35 -19.77 1.11
C ASP A 78 6.02 -19.95 2.60
N GLU A 79 7.03 -19.86 3.47
CA GLU A 79 6.93 -20.05 4.91
C GLU A 79 6.25 -18.87 5.62
N ASP A 80 6.40 -17.65 5.09
CA ASP A 80 5.87 -16.42 5.66
C ASP A 80 4.46 -16.05 5.09
N VAL A 81 3.75 -17.02 4.50
CA VAL A 81 2.37 -16.85 3.99
C VAL A 81 1.35 -17.30 5.05
N GLU A 82 0.61 -16.35 5.63
CA GLU A 82 -0.43 -16.62 6.63
C GLU A 82 -1.77 -17.07 6.01
N SER A 83 -2.03 -16.69 4.74
CA SER A 83 -3.25 -17.05 4.01
C SER A 83 -3.04 -17.08 2.49
N ARG A 84 -3.75 -17.98 1.80
CA ARG A 84 -3.66 -18.17 0.34
C ARG A 84 -4.75 -17.47 -0.46
N GLY A 85 -5.56 -16.62 0.15
CA GLY A 85 -6.66 -15.97 -0.56
C GLY A 85 -7.27 -14.71 0.05
N LEU A 86 -6.98 -14.43 1.32
CA LEU A 86 -7.39 -13.20 2.00
C LEU A 86 -6.14 -12.49 2.50
N GLY A 87 -6.10 -11.17 2.39
CA GLY A 87 -4.96 -10.35 2.76
C GLY A 87 -5.14 -8.90 2.32
N ALA A 88 -4.12 -8.08 2.53
CA ALA A 88 -4.15 -6.67 2.15
C ALA A 88 -4.36 -6.48 0.64
N VAL A 89 -5.23 -5.53 0.26
CA VAL A 89 -5.54 -5.22 -1.16
C VAL A 89 -4.58 -4.21 -1.77
N GLY A 90 -3.68 -3.64 -0.96
CA GLY A 90 -2.65 -2.70 -1.38
C GLY A 90 -1.60 -2.48 -0.30
N CYS A 91 -0.46 -1.94 -0.72
CA CYS A 91 0.67 -1.64 0.16
C CYS A 91 1.24 -0.25 -0.18
N VAL A 92 1.53 0.53 0.86
CA VAL A 92 2.15 1.85 0.78
C VAL A 92 3.44 1.81 1.58
N VAL A 93 4.55 2.14 0.93
CA VAL A 93 5.89 2.12 1.52
C VAL A 93 6.63 3.41 1.24
N ARG A 94 7.67 3.68 2.04
CA ARG A 94 8.58 4.80 1.83
C ARG A 94 9.98 4.26 1.57
N GLU A 95 10.42 4.26 0.33
CA GLU A 95 11.81 3.92 0.00
C GLU A 95 12.71 5.16 0.13
N GLU A 96 13.86 5.02 0.78
CA GLU A 96 14.98 6.00 0.80
C GLU A 96 16.23 5.40 0.17
#